data_AF-A0A5B8W361-F1
#
_entry.id   AF-A0A5B8W361-F1
#
_cell.length_a   1.000
_cell.length_b   1.000
_cell.length_c   1.000
_cell.angle_alpha   90.00
_cell.angle_beta   90.00
_cell.angle_gamma   90.00
#
_symmetry.space_group_name_H-M   'P 1'
#
loop_
_entity.id
_entity.type
_entity.pdbx_description
1 polymer ?
#
loop_
_entity_poly.entity_id
_entity_poly.type
_entity_poly.pdbx_seq_one_letter_code
_entity_poly.pdbx_strand_id
1 'polypeptide(L)'
;MSPWSDEKLIKIINSYREYVVKYSPQAIVVKVPPVVHHSPEIKIIMAEIGLLAKKHGCEFDFITKDELKEATNTDNTQSLIERTVLLYPELNEVFERGPKSYLYYQRLYEAVLSARIYEEWARIKEVQE
;
A
#
# COMPACT_ATOMS: atom_id res chain seq x y z
N MET A 1 -9.88 1.19 25.95
CA MET A 1 -9.13 1.05 24.69
C MET A 1 -8.05 0.01 24.93
N SER A 2 -7.96 -1.06 24.13
CA SER A 2 -6.90 -2.05 24.31
C SER A 2 -5.56 -1.40 23.96
N PRO A 3 -4.56 -1.41 24.85
CA PRO A 3 -3.27 -0.80 24.58
C PRO A 3 -2.61 -1.52 23.40
N TRP A 4 -2.17 -0.74 22.42
CA TRP A 4 -1.29 -1.22 21.38
C TRP A 4 -0.04 -1.84 22.04
N SER A 5 0.18 -3.15 21.87
CA SER A 5 1.30 -3.84 22.49
C SER A 5 2.49 -3.91 21.52
N ASP A 6 3.70 -3.83 22.07
CA ASP A 6 4.94 -4.01 21.30
C ASP A 6 4.97 -5.35 20.58
N GLU A 7 4.41 -6.40 21.17
CA GLU A 7 4.26 -7.71 20.54
C GLU A 7 3.43 -7.66 19.25
N LYS A 8 2.36 -6.86 19.22
CA LYS A 8 1.51 -6.71 18.04
C LYS A 8 2.28 -5.99 16.93
N LEU A 9 3.02 -4.94 17.27
CA LEU A 9 3.88 -4.23 16.33
C LEU A 9 4.92 -5.17 15.73
N ILE A 10 5.64 -5.91 16.58
CA ILE A 10 6.67 -6.87 16.16
C ILE A 10 6.08 -7.91 15.19
N LYS A 11 4.89 -8.47 15.49
CA LYS A 11 4.22 -9.43 14.60
C LYS A 11 3.89 -8.82 13.23
N ILE A 12 3.39 -7.59 13.20
CA ILE A 12 3.08 -6.87 11.95
C ILE A 12 4.37 -6.66 11.13
N ILE A 13 5.42 -6.13 11.75
CA ILE A 13 6.68 -5.82 11.07
C ILE A 13 7.41 -7.09 10.60
N ASN A 14 7.39 -8.16 11.39
CA ASN A 14 7.95 -9.45 10.99
C ASN A 14 7.21 -10.04 9.78
N SER A 15 5.88 -9.89 9.73
CA SER A 15 5.10 -10.33 8.56
C SER A 15 5.58 -9.60 7.31
N TYR A 16 5.73 -8.27 7.34
CA TYR A 16 6.24 -7.51 6.20
C TYR A 16 7.70 -7.84 5.87
N ARG A 17 8.55 -8.09 6.88
CA ARG A 17 9.95 -8.49 6.67
C ARG A 17 10.04 -9.77 5.83
N GLU A 18 9.18 -10.76 6.08
CA GLU A 18 9.16 -12.00 5.29
C GLU A 18 8.88 -11.72 3.81
N TYR A 19 7.93 -10.82 3.49
CA TYR A 19 7.67 -10.39 2.12
C TYR A 19 8.85 -9.63 1.51
N VAL A 20 9.45 -8.69 2.25
CA VAL A 20 10.60 -7.91 1.77
C VAL A 20 11.79 -8.82 1.46
N VAL A 21 12.12 -9.77 2.35
CA VAL A 21 13.21 -10.72 2.13
C VAL A 21 12.90 -11.65 0.94
N LYS A 22 11.66 -12.13 0.84
CA LYS A 22 11.28 -13.09 -0.20
C LYS A 22 11.26 -12.47 -1.60
N TYR A 23 10.71 -11.25 -1.73
CA TYR A 23 10.45 -10.64 -3.02
C TYR A 23 11.44 -9.54 -3.40
N SER A 24 12.26 -9.07 -2.45
CA SER A 24 13.27 -8.01 -2.67
C SER A 24 12.71 -6.80 -3.45
N PRO A 25 11.64 -6.16 -2.96
CA PRO A 25 11.00 -5.07 -3.70
C PRO A 25 11.94 -3.87 -3.82
N GLN A 26 11.82 -3.13 -4.94
CA GLN A 26 12.56 -1.87 -5.12
C GLN A 26 12.02 -0.75 -4.22
N ALA A 27 10.72 -0.76 -3.96
CA ALA A 27 10.04 0.23 -3.13
C ALA A 27 8.94 -0.40 -2.27
N ILE A 28 8.67 0.23 -1.13
CA ILE A 28 7.53 -0.06 -0.26
C ILE A 28 6.66 1.19 -0.22
N VAL A 29 5.40 1.07 -0.66
CA VAL A 29 4.44 2.17 -0.67
C VAL A 29 3.33 1.85 0.31
N VAL A 30 3.07 2.74 1.26
CA VAL A 30 2.03 2.55 2.27
C VAL A 30 0.90 3.54 2.05
N LYS A 31 -0.29 3.01 1.79
CA LYS A 31 -1.49 3.85 1.74
C LYS A 31 -1.87 4.31 3.15
N VAL A 32 -1.86 5.62 3.38
CA VAL A 32 -2.13 6.24 4.68
C VAL A 32 -3.35 7.18 4.62
N PRO A 33 -4.04 7.42 5.74
CA PRO A 33 -5.03 8.49 5.78
C PRO A 33 -4.33 9.87 5.68
N PRO A 34 -5.08 10.96 5.45
CA PRO A 34 -4.54 12.32 5.55
C PRO A 34 -3.81 12.55 6.88
N VAL A 35 -2.77 13.38 6.87
CA VAL A 35 -1.88 13.63 8.03
C VAL A 35 -2.66 14.01 9.30
N VAL A 36 -3.75 14.76 9.15
CA VAL A 36 -4.64 15.18 10.25
C VAL A 36 -5.32 14.01 10.98
N HIS A 37 -5.32 12.82 10.39
CA HIS A 37 -5.93 11.61 10.93
C HIS A 37 -4.90 10.56 11.38
N HIS A 38 -3.61 10.90 11.42
CA HIS A 38 -2.57 9.97 11.85
C HIS A 38 -2.60 9.78 13.37
N SER A 39 -3.00 8.58 13.80
CA SER A 39 -2.86 8.16 15.20
C SER A 39 -1.39 7.86 15.55
N PRO A 40 -1.02 7.86 16.85
CA PRO A 40 0.33 7.47 17.28
C PRO A 40 0.75 6.09 16.75
N GLU A 41 -0.17 5.13 16.71
CA GLU A 41 0.10 3.76 16.22
C GLU A 41 0.42 3.75 14.73
N ILE A 42 -0.32 4.52 13.92
CA ILE A 42 -0.03 4.66 12.49
C ILE A 42 1.38 5.21 12.29
N LYS A 43 1.76 6.26 13.05
CA LYS A 43 3.09 6.85 12.97
C LYS A 43 4.20 5.86 13.33
N ILE A 44 3.99 5.04 14.36
CA ILE A 44 4.94 4.00 14.77
C ILE A 44 5.09 2.95 13.67
N ILE A 45 3.98 2.45 13.11
CA ILE A 45 4.03 1.47 12.01
C ILE A 45 4.77 2.04 10.80
N MET A 46 4.46 3.29 10.42
CA MET A 46 5.13 3.96 9.30
C MET A 46 6.64 4.09 9.54
N ALA A 47 7.04 4.50 10.76
CA ALA A 47 8.45 4.61 11.13
C ALA A 47 9.16 3.25 11.04
N GLU A 48 8.57 2.19 11.58
CA GLU A 48 9.15 0.84 11.55
C GLU A 48 9.23 0.25 10.13
N ILE A 49 8.23 0.47 9.29
CA ILE A 49 8.29 0.07 7.87
C ILE A 49 9.37 0.87 7.13
N GLY A 50 9.52 2.17 7.41
CA GLY A 50 10.60 2.97 6.84
C GLY A 50 11.99 2.49 7.27
N LEU A 51 12.16 2.08 8.53
CA LEU A 51 13.39 1.45 9.00
C LEU A 51 13.64 0.10 8.30
N LEU A 52 12.59 -0.71 8.10
CA LEU A 52 12.68 -1.96 7.35
C LEU A 52 13.11 -1.72 5.90
N ALA A 53 12.49 -0.77 5.20
CA ALA A 53 12.84 -0.42 3.82
C ALA A 53 14.31 0.01 3.73
N LYS A 54 14.74 0.94 4.59
CA LYS A 54 16.14 1.40 4.66
C LYS A 54 17.12 0.25 4.91
N LYS A 55 16.78 -0.68 5.80
CA LYS A 55 17.63 -1.84 6.12
C LYS A 55 17.84 -2.76 4.91
N HIS A 56 16.84 -2.86 4.02
CA HIS A 56 16.87 -3.72 2.84
C HIS A 56 17.21 -2.97 1.54
N GLY A 57 17.54 -1.68 1.61
CA GLY A 57 17.88 -0.88 0.44
C GLY A 57 16.68 -0.60 -0.47
N CYS A 58 15.47 -0.63 0.07
CA CYS A 58 14.24 -0.32 -0.65
C CYS A 58 13.88 1.16 -0.44
N GLU A 59 13.31 1.78 -1.46
CA GLU A 59 12.66 3.07 -1.33
C GLU A 59 11.40 2.95 -0.45
N PHE A 60 11.01 4.06 0.17
CA PHE A 60 9.84 4.10 1.04
C PHE A 60 9.04 5.37 0.81
N ASP A 61 7.76 5.21 0.51
CA ASP A 61 6.87 6.34 0.26
C ASP A 61 5.45 6.07 0.77
N PHE A 62 4.65 7.14 0.77
CA PHE A 62 3.27 7.13 1.20
C PHE A 62 2.36 7.59 0.08
N ILE A 63 1.13 7.13 0.13
CA ILE A 63 0.09 7.63 -0.76
C ILE A 63 -1.24 7.72 -0.02
N THR A 64 -1.98 8.79 -0.24
CA THR A 64 -3.31 8.97 0.30
C THR A 64 -4.35 8.47 -0.68
N LYS A 65 -5.57 8.25 -0.18
CA LYS A 65 -6.69 7.87 -1.05
C LYS A 65 -7.06 8.97 -2.05
N ASP A 66 -6.87 10.24 -1.69
CA ASP A 66 -7.18 11.35 -2.57
C ASP A 66 -6.14 11.44 -3.70
N GLU A 67 -4.86 11.19 -3.41
CA GLU A 67 -3.83 11.05 -4.45
C GLU A 67 -4.10 9.87 -5.40
N LEU A 68 -4.59 8.73 -4.89
CA LEU A 68 -5.01 7.62 -5.76
C LEU A 68 -6.15 8.02 -6.70
N LYS A 69 -7.12 8.76 -6.19
CA LYS A 69 -8.27 9.25 -6.96
C LYS A 69 -7.84 10.25 -8.02
N GLU A 70 -6.99 11.21 -7.64
CA GLU A 70 -6.44 12.23 -8.54
C GLU A 70 -5.64 11.58 -9.66
N ALA A 71 -4.69 10.70 -9.33
CA ALA A 71 -3.84 10.02 -10.31
C ALA A 71 -4.62 9.13 -11.29
N THR A 72 -5.80 8.65 -10.90
CA THR A 72 -6.64 7.82 -11.76
C THR A 72 -7.83 8.54 -12.38
N ASN A 73 -8.02 9.82 -12.08
CA ASN A 73 -9.20 10.59 -12.44
C ASN A 73 -10.51 9.87 -12.05
N THR A 74 -10.57 9.37 -10.81
CA THR A 74 -11.74 8.68 -10.25
C THR A 74 -12.30 9.43 -9.04
N ASP A 75 -13.60 9.29 -8.79
CA ASP A 75 -14.30 10.01 -7.70
C ASP A 75 -14.59 9.11 -6.47
N ASN A 76 -14.66 7.79 -6.67
CA ASN A 76 -15.11 6.85 -5.67
C ASN A 76 -14.32 5.52 -5.66
N THR A 77 -14.51 4.77 -4.58
CA THR A 77 -13.81 3.48 -4.37
C THR A 77 -14.12 2.45 -5.45
N GLN A 78 -15.38 2.36 -5.89
CA GLN A 78 -15.79 1.38 -6.89
C GLN A 78 -15.08 1.64 -8.22
N SER A 79 -14.94 2.91 -8.61
CA SER A 79 -14.19 3.32 -9.79
C SER A 79 -12.70 2.97 -9.69
N LEU A 80 -12.09 3.07 -8.50
CA LEU A 80 -10.71 2.60 -8.27
C LEU A 80 -10.59 1.09 -8.48
N ILE A 81 -11.57 0.31 -8.01
CA ILE A 81 -11.60 -1.14 -8.19
C ILE A 81 -11.73 -1.50 -9.67
N GLU A 82 -12.70 -0.91 -10.36
CA GLU A 82 -12.92 -1.13 -11.80
C GLU A 82 -11.68 -0.76 -12.60
N ARG A 83 -11.05 0.38 -12.29
CA ARG A 83 -9.78 0.79 -12.92
C ARG A 83 -8.67 -0.21 -12.67
N THR A 84 -8.56 -0.75 -11.45
CA THR A 84 -7.55 -1.75 -11.10
C THR A 84 -7.76 -3.05 -11.87
N VAL A 85 -9.00 -3.53 -11.98
CA VAL A 85 -9.35 -4.74 -12.74
C VAL A 85 -9.12 -4.56 -14.25
N LEU A 86 -9.35 -3.37 -14.79
CA LEU A 86 -9.04 -3.07 -16.19
C LEU A 86 -7.53 -3.16 -16.49
N LEU A 87 -6.69 -2.79 -15.52
CA LEU A 87 -5.23 -2.87 -15.64
C LEU A 87 -4.68 -4.28 -15.37
N TYR A 88 -5.33 -5.03 -14.47
CA TYR A 88 -4.92 -6.36 -14.03
C TYR A 88 -6.11 -7.34 -14.02
N PRO A 89 -6.57 -7.83 -15.19
CA PRO A 89 -7.76 -8.66 -15.29
C PRO A 89 -7.69 -9.98 -14.49
N GLU A 90 -6.49 -10.49 -14.23
CA GLU A 90 -6.23 -11.68 -13.41
C GLU A 90 -6.74 -11.55 -11.97
N LEU A 91 -6.96 -10.32 -11.52
CA LEU A 91 -7.53 -10.02 -10.21
C LEU A 91 -9.01 -10.43 -10.08
N ASN A 92 -9.71 -10.67 -11.20
CA ASN A 92 -11.06 -11.24 -11.18
C ASN A 92 -11.05 -12.67 -10.64
N GLU A 93 -10.08 -13.49 -11.04
CA GLU A 93 -9.98 -14.87 -10.52
C GLU A 93 -9.67 -14.87 -9.01
N VAL A 94 -8.87 -13.91 -8.55
CA VAL A 94 -8.57 -13.71 -7.13
C VAL A 94 -9.86 -13.36 -6.36
N PHE A 95 -10.73 -12.53 -6.94
CA PHE A 95 -12.02 -12.18 -6.36
C PHE A 95 -12.96 -13.39 -6.25
N GLU A 96 -13.06 -14.17 -7.32
CA GLU A 96 -13.94 -15.34 -7.39
C GLU A 96 -13.53 -16.45 -6.42
N ARG A 97 -12.21 -16.66 -6.22
CA ARG A 97 -11.67 -17.76 -5.40
C ARG A 97 -11.37 -17.38 -3.95
N GLY A 98 -11.25 -16.09 -3.64
CA GLY A 98 -10.82 -15.62 -2.33
C GLY A 98 -11.95 -15.47 -1.30
N PRO A 99 -11.67 -14.83 -0.15
CA PRO A 99 -12.66 -14.65 0.91
C PRO A 99 -13.79 -13.73 0.46
N LYS A 100 -15.04 -14.02 0.85
CA LYS A 100 -16.21 -13.18 0.56
C LYS A 100 -16.25 -11.90 1.41
N SER A 101 -15.23 -11.05 1.30
CA SER A 101 -15.10 -9.80 2.03
C SER A 101 -14.79 -8.65 1.08
N TYR A 102 -15.78 -7.78 0.87
CA TYR A 102 -15.63 -6.59 0.04
C TYR A 102 -14.50 -5.67 0.56
N LEU A 103 -14.39 -5.50 1.89
CA LEU A 103 -13.35 -4.66 2.49
C LEU A 103 -11.94 -5.22 2.24
N TYR A 104 -11.78 -6.54 2.20
CA TYR A 104 -10.50 -7.17 1.86
C TYR A 104 -10.10 -6.82 0.43
N TYR A 105 -10.99 -7.03 -0.54
CA TYR A 105 -10.69 -6.76 -1.94
C TYR A 105 -10.51 -5.27 -2.23
N GLN A 106 -11.29 -4.40 -1.60
CA GLN A 106 -11.06 -2.98 -1.67
C GLN A 106 -9.62 -2.63 -1.28
N ARG A 107 -9.12 -3.17 -0.16
CA ARG A 107 -7.74 -2.90 0.31
C ARG A 107 -6.71 -3.50 -0.63
N LEU A 108 -6.96 -4.70 -1.17
CA LEU A 108 -6.09 -5.34 -2.14
C LEU A 108 -5.96 -4.52 -3.41
N TYR A 109 -7.07 -4.10 -4.00
CA TYR A 109 -7.10 -3.31 -5.22
C TYR A 109 -6.49 -1.93 -5.03
N GLU A 110 -6.83 -1.24 -3.94
CA GLU A 110 -6.18 0.03 -3.61
C GLU A 110 -4.66 -0.14 -3.42
N ALA A 111 -4.18 -1.26 -2.86
CA ALA A 111 -2.75 -1.53 -2.70
C ALA A 111 -2.04 -1.81 -4.04
N VAL A 112 -2.64 -2.61 -4.92
CA VAL A 112 -2.10 -2.85 -6.28
C VAL A 112 -2.01 -1.54 -7.06
N LEU A 113 -3.07 -0.75 -7.00
CA LEU A 113 -3.13 0.54 -7.69
C LEU A 113 -2.10 1.55 -7.12
N SER A 114 -1.91 1.55 -5.79
CA SER A 114 -0.87 2.34 -5.13
C SER A 114 0.53 2.03 -5.67
N ALA A 115 0.85 0.73 -5.80
CA ALA A 115 2.13 0.30 -6.34
C ALA A 115 2.31 0.74 -7.81
N ARG A 116 1.26 0.62 -8.62
CA ARG A 116 1.29 1.03 -10.03
C ARG A 116 1.52 2.54 -10.21
N ILE A 117 0.82 3.35 -9.43
CA ILE A 117 0.95 4.81 -9.49
C ILE A 117 2.34 5.25 -9.06
N TYR A 118 2.89 4.63 -8.00
CA TYR A 118 4.25 4.89 -7.57
C TYR A 118 5.27 4.59 -8.68
N GLU A 119 5.14 3.44 -9.35
CA GLU A 119 6.02 3.06 -10.47
C GLU A 119 5.98 4.11 -11.59
N GLU A 120 4.80 4.64 -11.90
CA GLU A 120 4.63 5.70 -12.90
C GLU A 120 5.28 7.01 -12.48
N TRP A 121 5.10 7.43 -11.22
CA TRP A 121 5.73 8.62 -10.68
C TRP A 121 7.25 8.52 -10.62
N ALA A 122 7.79 7.37 -10.19
CA ALA A 122 9.22 7.11 -10.18
C ALA A 122 9.82 7.24 -11.59
N ARG A 123 9.16 6.64 -12.59
CA ARG A 123 9.58 6.74 -14.00
C ARG A 123 9.59 8.17 -14.53
N ILE A 124 8.60 9.00 -14.16
CA ILE A 124 8.54 10.40 -14.58
C ILE A 124 9.70 11.20 -13.96
N LYS A 125 10.04 10.93 -12.69
CA LYS A 125 11.16 11.60 -11.99
C LYS A 125 12.50 11.27 -12.66
N GLU A 126 12.75 10.01 -13.01
CA GLU A 126 14.00 9.59 -13.69
C GLU A 126 14.22 10.25 -15.06
N VAL A 127 13.15 10.61 -15.77
CA VAL A 127 13.25 11.26 -17.10
C VAL A 127 13.56 12.76 -16.97
N GLN A 128 13.34 13.36 -15.80
CA GLN A 128 13.54 14.79 -15.55
C GLN A 128 14.93 15.12 -14.96
N GLU A 129 15.70 14.10 -14.57
CA GLU A 129 17.08 14.20 -14.06
C GLU A 129 18.11 13.95 -15.16
#